data_AF-A0A925ARA7-F1
#
_entry.id   AF-A0A925ARA7-F1
#
_cell.length_a   1.000
_cell.length_b   1.000
_cell.length_c   1.000
_cell.angle_alpha   90.00
_cell.angle_beta   90.00
_cell.angle_gamma   90.00
#
_symmetry.space_group_name_H-M   'P 1'
#
loop_
_entity.id
_entity.type
_entity.pdbx_description
1 polymer ?
#
loop_
_entity_poly.entity_id
_entity_poly.type
_entity_poly.pdbx_seq_one_letter_code
_entity_poly.pdbx_strand_id
1 'polypeptide(L)'
;MEAIANLIIATAGLVEAEGRAFRRHLIRLTVAAVLVLSASLIGLFGIGFLLYGFFLFLAEHVSQPAAAVMFGIAALLIAGGTTWIARRLIG
;
A
#
# COMPACT_ATOMS: atom_id res chain seq x y z
N MET A 1 -39.95 -22.12 29.31
CA MET A 1 -40.05 -21.79 27.87
C MET A 1 -39.75 -20.31 27.62
N GLU A 2 -40.37 -19.37 28.34
CA GLU A 2 -40.16 -17.93 28.15
C GLU A 2 -38.72 -17.44 28.38
N ALA A 3 -38.02 -17.96 29.40
CA ALA A 3 -36.63 -17.55 29.66
C ALA A 3 -35.69 -17.87 28.50
N ILE A 4 -35.90 -19.02 27.83
CA ILE A 4 -35.11 -19.45 26.68
C ILE A 4 -35.46 -18.56 25.46
N ALA A 5 -36.75 -18.27 25.26
CA ALA A 5 -37.18 -17.36 24.20
C ALA A 5 -36.58 -15.94 24.37
N ASN A 6 -36.59 -15.41 25.59
CA ASN A 6 -36.00 -14.09 25.89
C ASN A 6 -34.48 -14.09 25.68
N LEU A 7 -33.79 -15.17 26.03
CA LEU A 7 -32.35 -15.31 25.80
C LEU A 7 -32.02 -15.31 24.30
N ILE A 8 -32.81 -16.05 23.49
CA ILE A 8 -32.65 -16.11 22.03
C ILE A 8 -32.90 -14.75 21.39
N ILE A 9 -33.96 -14.04 21.80
CA ILE A 9 -34.27 -12.69 21.29
C ILE A 9 -33.14 -11.70 21.66
N ALA A 10 -32.63 -11.76 22.89
CA ALA A 10 -31.54 -10.91 23.34
C ALA A 10 -30.24 -11.17 22.58
N THR A 11 -29.88 -12.44 22.35
CA THR A 11 -28.68 -12.81 21.57
C THR A 11 -28.83 -12.44 20.10
N ALA A 12 -30.00 -12.65 19.49
CA ALA A 12 -30.26 -12.25 18.11
C ALA A 12 -30.11 -10.74 17.91
N GLY A 13 -30.64 -9.93 18.84
CA GLY A 13 -30.49 -8.47 18.81
C GLY A 13 -29.02 -8.02 18.95
N LEU A 14 -28.24 -8.72 19.77
CA LEU A 14 -26.81 -8.45 19.94
C LEU A 14 -26.04 -8.74 18.64
N VAL A 15 -26.29 -9.90 18.02
CA VAL A 15 -25.69 -10.30 16.73
C VAL A 15 -26.04 -9.30 15.63
N GLU A 16 -27.27 -8.79 15.60
CA GLU A 16 -27.68 -7.80 14.61
C GLU A 16 -26.96 -6.46 14.80
N ALA A 17 -26.79 -6.02 16.05
CA ALA A 17 -26.06 -4.81 16.40
C ALA A 17 -24.57 -4.92 16.04
N GLU A 18 -23.94 -6.03 16.38
CA GLU A 18 -22.54 -6.32 16.11
C GLU A 18 -22.29 -6.53 14.61
N GLY A 19 -23.20 -7.19 13.91
CA GLY A 19 -23.19 -7.33 12.45
C GLY A 19 -23.23 -5.99 11.72
N ARG A 20 -24.05 -5.04 12.18
CA ARG A 20 -24.06 -3.67 11.64
C ARG A 20 -22.74 -2.94 11.91
N ALA A 21 -22.17 -3.10 13.10
CA ALA A 21 -20.89 -2.49 13.45
C ALA A 21 -19.74 -3.08 12.61
N PHE A 22 -19.73 -4.40 12.42
CA PHE A 22 -18.76 -5.12 11.61
C PHE A 22 -18.83 -4.72 10.14
N ARG A 23 -20.05 -4.65 9.56
CA ARG A 23 -20.26 -4.19 8.18
C ARG A 23 -19.69 -2.78 7.95
N ARG A 24 -19.88 -1.86 8.90
CA ARG A 24 -19.31 -0.50 8.82
C ARG A 24 -17.78 -0.49 8.87
N HIS A 25 -17.17 -1.37 9.66
CA HIS A 25 -15.71 -1.48 9.72
C HIS A 25 -15.15 -2.16 8.47
N LEU A 26 -15.79 -3.22 7.99
CA LEU A 26 -15.40 -3.87 6.74
C LEU A 26 -15.45 -2.93 5.56
N ILE A 27 -16.52 -2.15 5.38
CA ILE A 27 -16.60 -1.18 4.27
C ILE A 27 -15.45 -0.18 4.34
N ARG A 28 -15.16 0.37 5.53
CA ARG A 28 -14.04 1.30 5.70
C ARG A 28 -12.70 0.64 5.42
N LEU A 29 -12.48 -0.59 5.88
CA LEU A 29 -11.26 -1.35 5.63
C LEU A 29 -11.09 -1.66 4.14
N THR A 30 -12.15 -2.10 3.46
CA THR A 30 -12.13 -2.37 2.01
C THR A 30 -11.83 -1.11 1.22
N VAL A 31 -12.47 0.01 1.54
CA VAL A 31 -12.20 1.30 0.88
C VAL A 31 -10.75 1.74 1.12
N ALA A 32 -10.27 1.66 2.37
CA ALA A 32 -8.89 2.00 2.69
C ALA A 32 -7.89 1.10 1.95
N ALA A 33 -8.14 -0.21 1.91
CA ALA A 33 -7.31 -1.17 1.21
C ALA A 33 -7.26 -0.89 -0.29
N VAL A 34 -8.41 -0.61 -0.93
CA VAL A 34 -8.47 -0.23 -2.35
C VAL A 34 -7.67 1.05 -2.60
N LEU A 35 -7.85 2.08 -1.78
CA LEU A 35 -7.11 3.34 -1.92
C LEU A 35 -5.60 3.15 -1.77
N VAL A 36 -5.15 2.38 -0.77
CA VAL A 36 -3.73 2.09 -0.54
C VAL A 36 -3.16 1.29 -1.71
N LEU A 37 -3.88 0.29 -2.21
CA LEU A 37 -3.44 -0.50 -3.36
C LEU A 37 -3.36 0.36 -4.63
N SER A 38 -4.37 1.17 -4.91
CA SER A 38 -4.36 2.10 -6.06
C SER A 38 -3.22 3.10 -5.96
N ALA A 39 -3.01 3.73 -4.80
CA ALA A 39 -1.93 4.68 -4.58
C ALA A 39 -0.55 4.00 -4.73
N SER A 40 -0.40 2.77 -4.22
CA SER A 40 0.83 1.99 -4.35
C SER A 40 1.14 1.64 -5.81
N LEU A 41 0.13 1.22 -6.58
CA LEU A 41 0.29 0.93 -8.01
C LEU A 41 0.67 2.17 -8.80
N ILE A 42 -0.06 3.29 -8.61
CA ILE A 42 0.23 4.55 -9.28
C ILE A 42 1.64 5.04 -8.92
N GLY A 43 2.02 4.94 -7.64
CA GLY A 43 3.36 5.28 -7.17
C GLY A 43 4.44 4.42 -7.81
N LEU A 44 4.23 3.11 -7.88
CA LEU A 44 5.16 2.17 -8.50
C LEU A 44 5.36 2.49 -9.99
N PHE A 45 4.27 2.70 -10.74
CA PHE A 45 4.35 3.08 -12.15
C PHE A 45 4.99 4.45 -12.35
N GLY A 46 4.65 5.43 -11.51
CA GLY A 46 5.24 6.77 -11.56
C GLY A 46 6.75 6.74 -11.34
N ILE A 47 7.22 6.01 -10.33
CA ILE A 47 8.65 5.80 -10.09
C ILE A 47 9.30 5.09 -11.29
N GLY A 48 8.67 4.05 -11.82
CA GLY A 48 9.15 3.33 -13.00
C GLY A 48 9.33 4.24 -14.22
N PHE A 49 8.34 5.10 -14.51
CA PHE A 49 8.42 6.05 -15.62
C PHE A 49 9.47 7.15 -15.39
N LEU A 50 9.60 7.68 -14.17
CA LEU A 50 10.65 8.65 -13.84
C LEU A 50 12.04 8.05 -14.03
N LEU A 51 12.25 6.84 -13.54
CA LEU A 51 13.50 6.12 -13.71
C LEU A 51 13.79 5.85 -15.19
N TYR A 52 12.81 5.37 -15.95
CA TYR A 52 12.95 5.15 -17.38
C TYR A 52 13.29 6.43 -18.15
N GLY A 53 12.59 7.53 -17.87
CA GLY A 53 12.87 8.83 -18.46
C GLY A 53 14.26 9.35 -18.12
N PHE A 54 14.71 9.17 -16.87
CA PHE A 54 16.06 9.54 -16.45
C PHE A 54 17.13 8.74 -17.20
N PHE A 55 16.91 7.45 -17.42
CA PHE A 55 17.81 6.63 -18.23
C PHE A 55 17.89 7.11 -19.68
N LEU A 56 16.75 7.38 -20.32
CA LEU A 56 16.71 7.90 -21.69
C LEU A 56 17.46 9.24 -21.80
N PHE A 57 17.20 10.16 -20.86
CA PHE A 57 17.89 11.45 -20.81
C PHE A 57 19.41 11.29 -20.68
N LEU A 58 19.88 10.38 -19.83
CA LEU A 58 21.31 10.08 -19.70
C LEU A 58 21.88 9.45 -20.96
N ALA A 59 21.14 8.57 -21.62
CA ALA A 59 21.57 7.90 -22.84
C ALA A 59 21.70 8.87 -24.03
N GLU A 60 20.99 9.99 -24.02
CA GLU A 60 21.15 11.06 -25.02
C GLU A 60 22.43 11.88 -24.82
N HIS A 61 22.91 12.01 -23.58
CA HIS A 61 24.05 12.88 -23.24
C HIS A 61 25.36 12.12 -23.03
N VAL A 62 25.29 10.81 -22.78
CA VAL A 62 26.44 9.96 -22.44
C VAL A 62 26.35 8.64 -23.18
N SER A 63 27.48 7.93 -23.34
CA SER A 63 27.47 6.59 -23.92
C SER A 63 26.54 5.64 -23.15
N GLN A 64 25.84 4.77 -23.87
CA GLN A 64 24.87 3.83 -23.32
C GLN A 64 25.41 3.00 -22.12
N PRO A 65 26.68 2.53 -22.10
CA PRO A 65 27.23 1.85 -20.94
C PRO A 65 27.36 2.75 -19.71
N ALA A 66 27.79 4.00 -19.89
CA ALA A 66 27.94 4.96 -18.81
C ALA A 66 26.57 5.37 -18.23
N ALA A 67 25.57 5.56 -19.09
CA ALA A 67 24.19 5.81 -18.69
C ALA A 67 23.63 4.68 -17.81
N ALA A 68 23.87 3.43 -18.17
CA ALA A 68 23.43 2.26 -17.40
C ALA A 68 24.08 2.19 -16.01
N VAL A 69 25.39 2.50 -15.90
CA VAL A 69 26.10 2.53 -14.62
C VAL A 69 25.54 3.62 -13.71
N MET A 70 25.37 4.84 -14.23
CA MET A 70 24.82 5.96 -13.45
C MET A 70 23.37 5.69 -13.01
N PHE A 71 22.56 5.08 -13.88
CA PHE A 71 21.21 4.65 -13.53
C PHE A 71 21.21 3.60 -12.42
N GLY A 72 22.11 2.61 -12.49
CA GLY A 72 22.27 1.60 -11.44
C GLY A 72 22.66 2.20 -10.09
N ILE A 73 23.57 3.20 -10.08
CA ILE A 73 23.95 3.93 -8.87
C ILE A 73 22.74 4.68 -8.28
N ALA A 74 21.97 5.38 -9.12
CA ALA A 74 20.78 6.10 -8.68
C ALA A 74 19.74 5.15 -8.07
N ALA A 75 19.50 4.00 -8.70
CA ALA A 75 18.59 2.97 -8.18
C ALA A 75 19.05 2.41 -6.83
N LEU A 76 20.36 2.14 -6.67
CA LEU A 76 20.93 1.68 -5.40
C LEU A 76 20.82 2.73 -4.29
N LEU A 77 21.00 4.01 -4.59
CA LEU A 77 20.82 5.10 -3.62
C LEU A 77 19.37 5.18 -3.14
N ILE A 78 18.40 5.04 -4.05
CA ILE A 78 16.96 5.02 -3.71
C ILE A 78 16.63 3.81 -2.84
N ALA A 79 17.12 2.62 -3.21
CA ALA A 79 16.90 1.39 -2.45
C ALA A 79 17.57 1.44 -1.05
N GLY A 80 18.79 1.97 -0.97
CA GLY A 80 19.52 2.17 0.28
C GLY A 80 18.83 3.20 1.18
N GLY A 81 18.40 4.33 0.62
CA GLY A 81 17.69 5.39 1.34
C GLY A 81 16.34 4.91 1.91
N THR A 82 15.56 4.20 1.10
CA THR A 82 14.28 3.61 1.57
C THR A 82 14.49 2.56 2.65
N THR A 83 15.49 1.70 2.51
CA THR A 83 15.85 0.69 3.53
C THR A 83 16.29 1.35 4.85
N TRP A 84 17.07 2.43 4.78
CA TRP A 84 17.52 3.16 5.96
C TRP A 84 16.37 3.83 6.71
N ILE A 85 15.46 4.49 5.97
CA ILE A 85 14.26 5.11 6.54
C ILE A 85 13.37 4.04 7.18
N ALA A 86 13.13 2.91 6.49
CA ALA A 86 12.34 1.81 7.02
C ALA A 86 12.91 1.26 8.32
N ARG A 87 14.24 1.08 8.39
CA ARG A 87 14.92 0.65 9.63
C ARG A 87 14.74 1.64 10.77
N ARG A 88 14.78 2.95 10.50
CA ARG A 88 14.59 4.02 11.51
C ARG A 88 13.14 4.13 12.01
N LEU A 89 12.17 3.72 11.20
CA LEU A 89 10.75 3.75 11.60
C LEU A 89 10.33 2.52 12.41
N ILE A 90 11.03 1.39 12.21
CA ILE A 90 10.69 0.11 12.85
C ILE A 90 11.56 -0.16 14.10
N GLY A 91 12.76 0.41 14.18
CA GLY A 91 13.68 0.31 15.34
C GLY A 91 13.71 1.58 16.16
#